data_AF-A0A7W8KSE0-F1
#
_entry.id   AF-A0A7W8KSE0-F1
#
_cell.length_a   1.000
_cell.length_b   1.000
_cell.length_c   1.000
_cell.angle_alpha   90.00
_cell.angle_beta   90.00
_cell.angle_gamma   90.00
#
_symmetry.space_group_name_H-M   'P 1'
#
loop_
_entity.id
_entity.type
_entity.pdbx_description
1 polymer ?
#
loop_
_entity_poly.entity_id
_entity_poly.type
_entity_poly.pdbx_seq_one_letter_code
_entity_poly.pdbx_strand_id
1 'polypeptide(L)'
;MKKRIGELASKPMREKGTTVTKNARWSRDELILALDLYMETRGRSLAKDAPEIEELSHLLSHLGQSLGLVAANSYRNMNGVYMKLMNFRRFDPIHAKAGKVGLARGNKDEEHVWKLFSSDPEHLKYVAQFIRNSIKSPQTTLLQNVDDLEIEEAEEGGLATRSHHHRERNRQLVKKAKARALKLHGRLFCVVCNFDFSAYYGDIGEGIIDVHHTKPIHTMQPGEKTKISDLVLLCANCHRIIHSRRKWLTVEEVRLALKLHEYRPMVTIE
;
A
#
# COMPACT_ATOMS: atom_id res chain seq x y z
N MET A 1 -71.85 3.07 -10.99
CA MET A 1 -70.77 2.27 -11.63
C MET A 1 -69.46 2.54 -10.90
N LYS A 2 -69.01 1.58 -10.07
CA LYS A 2 -67.71 1.58 -9.38
C LYS A 2 -66.65 0.92 -10.28
N LYS A 3 -65.45 1.49 -10.39
CA LYS A 3 -64.14 0.87 -10.79
C LYS A 3 -63.14 2.01 -11.01
N ARG A 4 -61.87 1.99 -10.61
CA ARG A 4 -61.01 1.17 -9.74
C ARG A 4 -59.77 2.04 -9.55
N ILE A 5 -59.33 2.27 -8.31
CA ILE A 5 -58.07 2.95 -8.01
C ILE A 5 -56.97 1.90 -8.25
N GLY A 6 -56.07 2.14 -9.20
CA GLY A 6 -54.95 1.26 -9.52
C GLY A 6 -53.73 1.60 -8.67
N GLU A 7 -53.25 0.62 -7.91
CA GLU A 7 -52.03 0.64 -7.12
C GLU A 7 -50.79 1.02 -7.94
N LEU A 8 -50.01 1.99 -7.45
CA LEU A 8 -48.64 2.25 -7.86
C LEU A 8 -47.75 1.14 -7.29
N ALA A 9 -47.58 0.05 -8.04
CA ALA A 9 -46.58 -0.96 -7.74
C ALA A 9 -45.17 -0.40 -8.03
N SER A 10 -44.40 -0.17 -6.96
CA SER A 10 -42.99 0.17 -6.98
C SER A 10 -42.21 -0.91 -7.76
N LYS A 11 -41.62 -0.54 -8.90
CA LYS A 11 -40.69 -1.42 -9.64
C LYS A 11 -39.45 -1.68 -8.77
N PRO A 12 -38.99 -2.94 -8.63
CA PRO A 12 -37.76 -3.22 -7.90
C PRO A 12 -36.57 -2.63 -8.67
N MET A 13 -35.77 -1.85 -7.96
CA MET A 13 -34.52 -1.27 -8.41
C MET A 13 -33.57 -2.41 -8.75
N ARG A 14 -33.29 -2.64 -10.04
CA ARG A 14 -32.26 -3.61 -10.46
C ARG A 14 -30.92 -3.10 -9.93
N GLU A 15 -30.34 -3.83 -8.97
CA GLU A 15 -28.95 -3.69 -8.57
C GLU A 15 -28.08 -3.81 -9.82
N LYS A 16 -27.35 -2.73 -10.15
CA LYS A 16 -26.36 -2.76 -11.21
C LYS A 16 -25.17 -3.59 -10.72
N GLY A 17 -25.22 -4.89 -11.00
CA GLY A 17 -24.05 -5.76 -10.89
C GLY A 17 -22.89 -5.16 -11.69
N THR A 18 -21.78 -4.92 -11.01
CA THR A 18 -20.52 -4.43 -11.56
C THR A 18 -20.08 -5.29 -12.74
N THR A 19 -20.11 -4.73 -13.94
CA THR A 19 -19.66 -5.40 -15.17
C THR A 19 -18.15 -5.61 -15.15
N VAL A 20 -17.73 -6.87 -15.13
CA VAL A 20 -16.34 -7.33 -15.15
C VAL A 20 -15.67 -6.94 -16.48
N THR A 21 -14.59 -6.17 -16.42
CA THR A 21 -13.83 -5.79 -17.63
C THR A 21 -12.92 -6.95 -18.06
N LYS A 22 -13.02 -7.38 -19.32
CA LYS A 22 -12.17 -8.42 -19.94
C LYS A 22 -10.66 -8.13 -19.87
N ASN A 23 -10.26 -6.90 -19.55
CA ASN A 23 -8.88 -6.40 -19.51
C ASN A 23 -8.59 -5.68 -18.18
N ALA A 24 -8.84 -6.33 -17.04
CA ALA A 24 -8.51 -5.76 -15.73
C ALA A 24 -7.02 -5.36 -15.65
N ARG A 25 -6.75 -4.10 -15.28
CA ARG A 25 -5.40 -3.54 -15.09
C ARG A 25 -4.65 -4.40 -14.07
N TRP A 26 -3.37 -4.68 -14.33
CA TRP A 26 -2.49 -5.33 -13.34
C TRP A 26 -2.28 -4.40 -12.17
N SER A 27 -2.55 -4.87 -10.96
CA SER A 27 -2.28 -4.10 -9.74
C SER A 27 -0.77 -4.05 -9.48
N ARG A 28 -0.35 -3.10 -8.65
CA ARG A 28 1.04 -2.98 -8.20
C ARG A 28 1.54 -4.29 -7.57
N ASP A 29 0.75 -4.91 -6.71
CA ASP A 29 1.13 -6.15 -6.02
C ASP A 29 1.31 -7.32 -6.99
N GLU A 30 0.44 -7.42 -8.01
CA GLU A 30 0.57 -8.44 -9.05
C GLU A 30 1.85 -8.23 -9.89
N LEU A 31 2.23 -6.97 -10.14
CA LEU A 31 3.47 -6.63 -10.84
C LEU A 31 4.71 -6.89 -9.99
N ILE A 32 4.65 -6.68 -8.67
CA ILE A 32 5.74 -7.00 -7.74
C ILE A 32 6.00 -8.51 -7.74
N LEU A 33 4.94 -9.33 -7.64
CA LEU A 33 5.07 -10.79 -7.70
C LEU A 33 5.63 -11.28 -9.05
N ALA A 34 5.24 -10.63 -10.15
CA ALA A 34 5.79 -10.95 -11.47
C ALA A 34 7.26 -10.53 -11.62
N LEU A 35 7.65 -9.40 -11.04
CA LEU A 35 9.05 -8.93 -11.04
C LEU A 35 9.94 -9.83 -10.19
N ASP A 36 9.47 -10.26 -9.02
CA ASP A 36 10.14 -11.21 -8.14
C ASP A 36 10.50 -12.50 -8.89
N LEU A 37 9.50 -13.13 -9.53
CA LEU A 37 9.72 -14.32 -10.35
C LEU A 37 10.68 -14.06 -11.53
N TYR A 38 10.58 -12.89 -12.17
CA TYR A 38 11.51 -12.50 -13.23
C TYR A 38 12.97 -12.44 -12.73
N MET A 39 13.19 -11.85 -11.56
CA MET A 39 14.52 -11.69 -10.97
C MET A 39 15.13 -13.03 -10.54
N GLU A 40 14.34 -13.92 -9.93
CA GLU A 40 14.78 -15.26 -9.53
C GLU A 40 15.21 -16.13 -10.72
N THR A 41 14.63 -15.87 -11.88
CA THR A 41 14.86 -16.64 -13.10
C THR A 41 15.68 -15.89 -14.14
N ARG A 42 16.24 -14.74 -13.76
CA ARG A 42 17.03 -13.87 -14.62
C ARG A 42 18.20 -14.63 -15.23
N GLY A 43 18.34 -14.56 -16.55
CA GLY A 43 19.38 -15.28 -17.29
C GLY A 43 19.04 -16.73 -17.65
N ARG A 44 17.96 -17.32 -17.11
CA ARG A 44 17.43 -18.62 -17.55
C ARG A 44 16.47 -18.46 -18.73
N SER A 45 16.44 -19.44 -19.63
CA SER A 45 15.42 -19.51 -20.68
C SER A 45 14.15 -20.16 -20.11
N LEU A 46 13.13 -19.35 -19.83
CA LEU A 46 11.80 -19.84 -19.42
C LEU A 46 10.91 -20.14 -20.61
N ALA A 47 10.36 -21.36 -20.62
CA ALA A 47 9.23 -21.73 -21.45
C ALA A 47 7.92 -21.14 -20.87
N LYS A 48 6.88 -21.05 -21.70
CA LYS A 48 5.58 -20.48 -21.29
C LYS A 48 4.82 -21.34 -20.29
N ASP A 49 5.10 -22.64 -20.32
CA ASP A 49 4.53 -23.72 -19.51
C ASP A 49 5.42 -24.11 -18.32
N ALA A 50 6.40 -23.27 -17.99
CA ALA A 50 7.28 -23.54 -16.85
C ALA A 50 6.49 -23.63 -15.53
N PRO A 51 6.83 -24.59 -14.64
CA PRO A 51 6.14 -24.76 -13.35
C PRO A 51 6.09 -23.49 -12.51
N GLU A 52 7.13 -22.66 -12.54
CA GLU A 52 7.19 -21.42 -11.76
C GLU A 52 6.15 -20.37 -12.26
N ILE A 53 5.83 -20.37 -13.56
CA ILE A 53 4.81 -19.50 -14.16
C ILE A 53 3.40 -20.01 -13.82
N GLU A 54 3.22 -21.32 -13.85
CA GLU A 54 1.97 -21.98 -13.46
C GLU A 54 1.63 -21.68 -11.99
N GLU A 55 2.60 -21.81 -11.09
CA GLU A 55 2.42 -21.51 -9.66
C GLU A 55 1.96 -20.06 -9.43
N LEU A 56 2.64 -19.09 -10.07
CA LEU A 56 2.27 -17.68 -9.94
C LEU A 56 0.88 -17.41 -10.54
N SER A 57 0.57 -18.00 -11.69
CA SER A 57 -0.76 -17.91 -12.32
C SER A 57 -1.85 -18.42 -11.38
N HIS A 58 -1.66 -19.56 -10.73
CA HIS A 58 -2.60 -20.08 -9.74
C HIS A 58 -2.76 -19.13 -8.55
N LEU A 59 -1.66 -18.62 -7.98
CA LEU A 59 -1.73 -17.70 -6.84
C LEU A 59 -2.54 -16.44 -7.17
N LEU A 60 -2.28 -15.82 -8.31
CA LEU A 60 -2.98 -14.62 -8.76
C LEU A 60 -4.46 -14.89 -9.10
N SER A 61 -4.76 -16.08 -9.64
CA SER A 61 -6.13 -16.51 -9.91
C SER A 61 -6.95 -16.66 -8.62
N HIS A 62 -6.38 -17.30 -7.59
CA HIS A 62 -7.02 -17.44 -6.28
C HIS A 62 -7.28 -16.06 -5.63
N LEU A 63 -6.36 -15.11 -5.81
CA LEU A 63 -6.55 -13.73 -5.37
C LEU A 63 -7.72 -13.04 -6.10
N GLY A 64 -7.78 -13.14 -7.42
CA GLY A 64 -8.88 -12.55 -8.20
C GLY A 64 -10.25 -13.11 -7.79
N GLN A 65 -10.31 -14.41 -7.47
CA GLN A 65 -11.52 -15.06 -6.96
C GLN A 65 -11.91 -14.56 -5.57
N SER A 66 -10.96 -14.47 -4.64
CA SER A 66 -11.24 -14.02 -3.26
C SER A 66 -11.66 -12.55 -3.17
N LEU A 67 -11.22 -11.72 -4.11
CA LEU A 67 -11.62 -10.31 -4.23
C LEU A 67 -12.94 -10.11 -4.98
N GLY A 68 -13.61 -11.19 -5.40
CA GLY A 68 -14.83 -11.11 -6.21
C GLY A 68 -14.62 -10.49 -7.59
N LEU A 69 -13.35 -10.42 -8.06
CA LEU A 69 -12.99 -9.73 -9.29
C LEU A 69 -13.30 -10.55 -10.53
N VAL A 70 -13.36 -11.89 -10.47
CA VAL A 70 -13.72 -12.71 -11.64
C VAL A 70 -14.36 -14.07 -11.31
N ALA A 71 -15.32 -14.45 -12.15
CA ALA A 71 -15.92 -15.79 -12.31
C ALA A 71 -15.38 -16.57 -13.54
N ALA A 72 -14.12 -16.40 -13.96
CA ALA A 72 -13.62 -16.99 -15.22
C ALA A 72 -12.15 -17.41 -15.18
N ASN A 73 -11.87 -18.55 -15.84
CA ASN A 73 -10.57 -19.23 -16.02
C ASN A 73 -9.49 -18.42 -16.77
N SER A 74 -9.71 -17.12 -17.00
CA SER A 74 -8.82 -16.25 -17.79
C SER A 74 -8.13 -15.15 -16.99
N TYR A 75 -8.44 -15.00 -15.69
CA TYR A 75 -7.78 -14.01 -14.86
C TYR A 75 -6.33 -14.42 -14.58
N ARG A 76 -5.38 -13.56 -14.96
CA ARG A 76 -3.94 -13.75 -14.68
C ARG A 76 -3.41 -15.15 -15.01
N ASN A 77 -3.83 -15.69 -16.17
CA ASN A 77 -3.37 -16.98 -16.68
C ASN A 77 -1.86 -17.01 -17.01
N MET A 78 -1.32 -18.21 -17.26
CA MET A 78 0.11 -18.43 -17.56
C MET A 78 0.63 -17.56 -18.70
N ASN A 79 -0.14 -17.38 -19.78
CA ASN A 79 0.25 -16.49 -20.87
C ASN A 79 0.36 -15.03 -20.40
N GLY A 80 -0.60 -14.55 -19.61
CA GLY A 80 -0.56 -13.22 -19.02
C GLY A 80 0.68 -13.01 -18.14
N VAL A 81 0.97 -13.96 -17.27
CA VAL A 81 2.16 -13.95 -16.41
C VAL A 81 3.44 -13.94 -17.25
N TYR A 82 3.58 -14.87 -18.19
CA TYR A 82 4.72 -14.93 -19.10
C TYR A 82 4.95 -13.60 -19.82
N MET A 83 3.89 -12.99 -20.35
CA MET A 83 3.99 -11.69 -21.04
C MET A 83 4.48 -10.58 -20.11
N LYS A 84 4.11 -10.59 -18.82
CA LYS A 84 4.65 -9.63 -17.83
C LYS A 84 6.14 -9.85 -17.54
N LEU A 85 6.58 -11.09 -17.40
CA LEU A 85 8.01 -11.40 -17.30
C LEU A 85 8.78 -10.91 -18.53
N MET A 86 8.25 -11.14 -19.74
CA MET A 86 8.87 -10.68 -20.98
C MET A 86 8.87 -9.15 -21.12
N ASN A 87 7.89 -8.47 -20.52
CA ASN A 87 7.86 -7.01 -20.46
C ASN A 87 9.00 -6.45 -19.60
N PHE A 88 9.31 -7.06 -18.44
CA PHE A 88 10.44 -6.62 -17.61
C PHE A 88 11.80 -6.79 -18.28
N ARG A 89 11.96 -7.76 -19.20
CA ARG A 89 13.20 -7.94 -19.98
C ARG A 89 13.66 -6.68 -20.69
N ARG A 90 12.74 -5.78 -21.08
CA ARG A 90 13.10 -4.53 -21.78
C ARG A 90 13.86 -3.53 -20.89
N PHE A 91 13.71 -3.66 -19.58
CA PHE A 91 14.38 -2.79 -18.62
C PHE A 91 15.67 -3.41 -18.07
N ASP A 92 15.94 -4.68 -18.39
CA ASP A 92 17.07 -5.43 -17.86
C ASP A 92 18.38 -5.11 -18.60
N PRO A 93 19.37 -4.47 -17.93
CA PRO A 93 20.65 -4.12 -18.54
C PRO A 93 21.47 -5.33 -18.99
N ILE A 94 21.30 -6.51 -18.36
CA ILE A 94 22.03 -7.73 -18.72
C ILE A 94 21.52 -8.27 -20.07
N HIS A 95 20.21 -8.23 -20.30
CA HIS A 95 19.62 -8.64 -21.57
C HIS A 95 19.89 -7.64 -22.69
N ALA A 96 19.84 -6.34 -22.40
CA ALA A 96 20.22 -5.31 -23.35
C ALA A 96 21.68 -5.49 -23.83
N LYS A 97 22.62 -5.77 -22.91
CA LYS A 97 24.03 -6.05 -23.24
C LYS A 97 24.23 -7.34 -24.05
N ALA A 98 23.33 -8.31 -23.91
CA ALA A 98 23.34 -9.56 -24.68
C ALA A 98 22.70 -9.42 -26.09
N GLY A 99 22.36 -8.20 -26.53
CA GLY A 99 21.72 -7.93 -27.82
C GLY A 99 20.27 -8.42 -27.92
N LYS A 100 19.64 -8.75 -26.79
CA LYS A 100 18.25 -9.24 -26.73
C LYS A 100 17.32 -8.10 -26.36
N VAL A 101 16.27 -7.89 -27.16
CA VAL A 101 15.23 -6.88 -26.89
C VAL A 101 14.01 -7.55 -26.25
N GLY A 102 13.47 -6.91 -25.20
CA GLY A 102 12.19 -7.30 -24.60
C GLY A 102 11.00 -6.88 -25.47
N LEU A 103 9.79 -7.19 -25.01
CA LEU A 103 8.57 -6.76 -25.72
C LEU A 103 8.40 -5.24 -25.66
N ALA A 104 8.18 -4.62 -26.82
CA ALA A 104 8.14 -3.16 -26.98
C ALA A 104 6.88 -2.48 -26.41
N ARG A 105 5.80 -3.22 -26.14
CA ARG A 105 4.49 -2.68 -25.72
C ARG A 105 4.13 -3.11 -24.29
N GLY A 106 4.70 -2.44 -23.29
CA GLY A 106 4.22 -2.58 -21.91
C GLY A 106 3.64 -1.30 -21.33
N ASN A 107 3.22 -1.38 -20.07
CA ASN A 107 2.59 -0.26 -19.36
C ASN A 107 3.62 0.51 -18.51
N LYS A 108 3.25 1.73 -18.09
CA LYS A 108 4.10 2.58 -17.21
C LYS A 108 4.26 1.99 -15.81
N ASP A 109 3.29 1.22 -15.34
CA ASP A 109 3.31 0.60 -14.01
C ASP A 109 4.46 -0.43 -13.88
N GLU A 110 4.75 -1.18 -14.94
CA GLU A 110 5.92 -2.09 -15.00
C GLU A 110 7.23 -1.31 -14.84
N GLU A 111 7.35 -0.13 -15.46
CA GLU A 111 8.54 0.71 -15.34
C GLU A 111 8.73 1.24 -13.92
N HIS A 112 7.64 1.65 -13.28
CA HIS A 112 7.67 2.14 -11.91
C HIS A 112 8.10 1.04 -10.92
N VAL A 113 7.48 -0.14 -10.99
CA VAL A 113 7.85 -1.29 -10.16
C VAL A 113 9.30 -1.71 -10.41
N TRP A 114 9.76 -1.70 -11.66
CA TRP A 114 11.17 -1.97 -11.99
C TRP A 114 12.12 -0.95 -11.34
N LYS A 115 11.85 0.36 -11.49
CA LYS A 115 12.71 1.42 -10.91
C LYS A 115 12.79 1.34 -9.40
N LEU A 116 11.71 0.90 -8.74
CA LEU A 116 11.65 0.80 -7.29
C LEU A 116 12.49 -0.37 -6.75
N PHE A 117 12.46 -1.52 -7.43
CA PHE A 117 12.97 -2.77 -6.86
C PHE A 117 14.19 -3.37 -7.57
N SER A 118 14.49 -2.99 -8.81
CA SER A 118 15.54 -3.66 -9.60
C SER A 118 16.97 -3.51 -9.04
N SER A 119 17.22 -2.48 -8.23
CA SER A 119 18.50 -2.25 -7.56
C SER A 119 18.61 -2.95 -6.20
N ASP A 120 17.51 -3.48 -5.66
CA ASP A 120 17.44 -4.08 -4.33
C ASP A 120 16.63 -5.39 -4.34
N PRO A 121 17.28 -6.50 -4.77
CA PRO A 121 16.61 -7.81 -4.86
C PRO A 121 16.16 -8.37 -3.51
N GLU A 122 16.86 -8.04 -2.42
CA GLU A 122 16.51 -8.49 -1.07
C GLU A 122 15.20 -7.84 -0.62
N HIS A 123 15.06 -6.52 -0.83
CA HIS A 123 13.80 -5.83 -0.57
C HIS A 123 12.67 -6.34 -1.46
N LEU A 124 12.90 -6.53 -2.77
CA LEU A 124 11.89 -7.10 -3.67
C LEU A 124 11.37 -8.45 -3.15
N LYS A 125 12.27 -9.36 -2.81
CA LYS A 125 11.95 -10.69 -2.31
C LYS A 125 11.16 -10.63 -1.01
N TYR A 126 11.56 -9.74 -0.11
CA TYR A 126 10.85 -9.48 1.14
C TYR A 126 9.40 -9.01 0.90
N VAL A 127 9.18 -8.01 0.03
CA VAL A 127 7.82 -7.51 -0.30
C VAL A 127 6.99 -8.60 -0.97
N ALA A 128 7.58 -9.33 -1.91
CA ALA A 128 6.90 -10.40 -2.63
C ALA A 128 6.46 -11.53 -1.68
N GLN A 129 7.34 -11.96 -0.76
CA GLN A 129 7.00 -12.94 0.27
C GLN A 129 5.88 -12.44 1.18
N PHE A 130 5.90 -11.17 1.57
CA PHE A 130 4.82 -10.57 2.36
C PHE A 130 3.47 -10.63 1.63
N ILE A 131 3.44 -10.28 0.34
CA ILE A 131 2.23 -10.36 -0.49
C ILE A 131 1.76 -11.82 -0.60
N ARG A 132 2.67 -12.77 -0.90
CA ARG A 132 2.35 -14.20 -1.01
C ARG A 132 1.74 -14.75 0.28
N ASN A 133 2.32 -14.41 1.43
CA ASN A 133 1.83 -14.85 2.73
C ASN A 133 0.45 -14.27 3.05
N SER A 134 0.23 -13.00 2.68
CA SER A 134 -1.07 -12.34 2.82
C SER A 134 -2.17 -12.98 1.96
N ILE A 135 -1.82 -13.52 0.78
CA ILE A 135 -2.76 -14.25 -0.09
C ILE A 135 -3.05 -15.65 0.48
N LYS A 136 -2.02 -16.37 0.97
CA LYS A 136 -2.13 -17.77 1.43
C LYS A 136 -2.82 -17.93 2.79
N SER A 137 -2.69 -16.98 3.71
CA SER A 137 -3.33 -17.01 5.03
C SER A 137 -4.06 -15.70 5.31
N PRO A 138 -5.34 -15.58 4.90
CA PRO A 138 -6.11 -14.36 5.14
C PRO A 138 -6.35 -14.04 6.62
N GLN A 139 -6.11 -14.98 7.55
CA GLN A 139 -6.48 -14.80 8.97
C GLN A 139 -5.40 -15.03 10.03
N THR A 140 -4.29 -15.74 9.80
CA THR A 140 -3.38 -16.07 10.93
C THR A 140 -1.90 -16.14 10.56
N THR A 141 -1.11 -15.47 11.41
CA THR A 141 0.36 -15.49 11.64
C THR A 141 1.26 -14.62 10.77
N LEU A 142 2.27 -13.87 11.26
CA LEU A 142 2.79 -13.47 12.59
C LEU A 142 3.78 -12.32 12.25
N LEU A 143 3.51 -11.07 12.63
CA LEU A 143 4.18 -10.37 13.73
C LEU A 143 5.72 -10.38 13.69
N GLN A 144 6.26 -9.17 13.55
CA GLN A 144 7.67 -8.71 13.59
C GLN A 144 8.29 -8.53 12.21
N ASN A 145 8.68 -7.28 11.93
CA ASN A 145 9.54 -6.81 10.83
C ASN A 145 8.88 -6.17 9.60
N VAL A 146 7.57 -5.91 9.58
CA VAL A 146 6.89 -5.22 8.44
C VAL A 146 6.44 -3.80 8.80
N ASP A 147 7.09 -3.18 9.78
CA ASP A 147 6.78 -1.79 10.15
C ASP A 147 7.47 -0.79 9.19
N ASP A 148 8.20 -1.30 8.18
CA ASP A 148 9.02 -0.52 7.25
C ASP A 148 8.99 -1.03 5.81
N LEU A 149 7.87 -1.62 5.39
CA LEU A 149 7.54 -1.52 3.98
C LEU A 149 7.20 -0.05 3.73
N GLU A 150 8.15 0.69 3.15
CA GLU A 150 7.86 1.89 2.35
C GLU A 150 6.89 1.49 1.24
N ILE A 151 5.62 1.37 1.59
CA ILE A 151 4.55 1.60 0.65
C ILE A 151 4.45 3.13 0.63
N GLU A 152 5.26 3.77 -0.23
CA GLU A 152 4.81 4.99 -0.90
C GLU A 152 3.32 4.77 -1.17
N GLU A 153 2.45 5.68 -0.73
CA GLU A 153 1.02 5.68 -1.03
C GLU A 153 0.85 5.56 -2.55
N ALA A 154 0.90 4.32 -3.04
CA ALA A 154 0.81 4.00 -4.44
C ALA A 154 -0.68 3.91 -4.73
N GLU A 155 -1.09 4.64 -5.75
CA GLU A 155 -2.45 4.72 -6.30
C GLU A 155 -3.26 3.45 -5.99
N GLU A 156 -4.25 3.64 -5.10
CA GLU A 156 -5.43 2.82 -4.82
C GLU A 156 -5.42 1.31 -5.17
N GLY A 157 -5.65 0.48 -4.14
CA GLY A 157 -6.38 -0.79 -4.31
C GLY A 157 -5.61 -2.11 -4.21
N GLY A 158 -4.31 -2.10 -3.86
CA GLY A 158 -3.54 -3.32 -3.61
C GLY A 158 -3.93 -4.05 -2.33
N LEU A 159 -3.65 -5.36 -2.25
CA LEU A 159 -3.76 -6.11 -0.99
C LEU A 159 -2.80 -5.57 0.07
N ALA A 160 -1.58 -5.19 -0.33
CA ALA A 160 -0.64 -4.54 0.57
C ALA A 160 -1.23 -3.22 1.11
N THR A 161 -1.96 -2.48 0.27
CA THR A 161 -2.72 -1.27 0.64
C THR A 161 -3.89 -1.58 1.59
N ARG A 162 -4.66 -2.66 1.35
CA ARG A 162 -5.77 -3.11 2.23
C ARG A 162 -5.28 -3.65 3.58
N SER A 163 -4.18 -4.38 3.60
CA SER A 163 -3.53 -4.84 4.84
C SER A 163 -2.97 -3.67 5.66
N HIS A 164 -2.61 -2.56 5.01
CA HIS A 164 -2.23 -1.30 5.69
C HIS A 164 -3.39 -0.72 6.53
N HIS A 165 -4.65 -0.88 6.09
CA HIS A 165 -5.83 -0.55 6.90
C HIS A 165 -6.02 -1.51 8.09
N HIS A 166 -5.50 -2.73 7.98
CA HIS A 166 -5.38 -3.70 9.08
C HIS A 166 -4.21 -3.36 10.04
N ARG A 167 -3.80 -2.07 10.08
CA ARG A 167 -3.03 -1.30 11.09
C ARG A 167 -3.43 -1.51 12.56
N GLU A 168 -4.34 -2.43 12.82
CA GLU A 168 -5.02 -2.63 14.08
C GLU A 168 -4.12 -3.27 15.17
N ARG A 169 -2.92 -3.77 14.81
CA ARG A 169 -2.00 -4.42 15.76
C ARG A 169 -0.89 -3.55 16.39
N ASN A 170 -0.69 -2.29 15.99
CA ASN A 170 0.08 -1.31 16.80
C ASN A 170 -0.84 -0.50 17.75
N ARG A 171 -2.15 -0.82 17.82
CA ARG A 171 -3.08 -0.10 18.72
C ARG A 171 -2.61 -0.08 20.17
N GLN A 172 -1.93 -1.12 20.67
CA GLN A 172 -1.47 -1.13 22.05
C GLN A 172 -0.31 -0.15 22.29
N LEU A 173 0.67 -0.10 21.39
CA LEU A 173 1.81 0.80 21.54
C LEU A 173 1.42 2.24 21.21
N VAL A 174 0.54 2.45 20.22
CA VAL A 174 -0.17 3.73 20.00
C VAL A 174 -0.95 4.17 21.24
N LYS A 175 -1.78 3.27 21.82
CA LYS A 175 -2.51 3.56 23.07
C LYS A 175 -1.56 3.89 24.22
N LYS A 176 -0.47 3.14 24.38
CA LYS A 176 0.55 3.39 25.42
C LYS A 176 1.25 4.74 25.21
N ALA A 177 1.59 5.10 23.98
CA ALA A 177 2.20 6.38 23.64
C ALA A 177 1.24 7.55 23.95
N LYS A 178 -0.03 7.46 23.49
CA LYS A 178 -1.07 8.45 23.79
C LYS A 178 -1.37 8.56 25.29
N ALA A 179 -1.52 7.42 25.99
CA ALA A 179 -1.74 7.41 27.43
C ALA A 179 -0.56 8.00 28.21
N ARG A 180 0.68 7.74 27.78
CA ARG A 180 1.87 8.35 28.37
C ARG A 180 1.89 9.86 28.15
N ALA A 181 1.57 10.33 26.94
CA ALA A 181 1.48 11.76 26.64
C ALA A 181 0.39 12.46 27.47
N LEU A 182 -0.80 11.86 27.57
CA LEU A 182 -1.87 12.34 28.45
C LEU A 182 -1.42 12.39 29.92
N LYS A 183 -0.73 11.36 30.41
CA LYS A 183 -0.23 11.33 31.80
C LYS A 183 0.82 12.42 32.07
N LEU A 184 1.70 12.70 31.11
CA LEU A 184 2.81 13.65 31.28
C LEU A 184 2.39 15.11 31.04
N HIS A 185 1.47 15.35 30.11
CA HIS A 185 1.17 16.68 29.61
C HIS A 185 -0.30 17.09 29.75
N GLY A 186 -1.18 16.17 30.18
CA GLY A 186 -2.62 16.41 30.33
C GLY A 186 -3.39 16.51 29.00
N ARG A 187 -2.72 16.46 27.84
CA ARG A 187 -3.33 16.62 26.52
C ARG A 187 -2.54 15.91 25.42
N LEU A 188 -3.16 15.75 24.25
CA LEU A 188 -2.54 15.20 23.05
C LEU A 188 -2.28 16.31 22.04
N PHE A 189 -1.02 16.60 21.76
CA PHE A 189 -0.63 17.68 20.86
C PHE A 189 0.53 17.29 19.96
N CYS A 190 0.57 17.91 18.77
CA CYS A 190 1.65 17.68 17.82
C CYS A 190 2.96 18.25 18.37
N VAL A 191 4.03 17.44 18.40
CA VAL A 191 5.33 17.89 18.90
C VAL A 191 5.98 18.96 18.00
N VAL A 192 5.59 19.01 16.72
CA VAL A 192 6.12 19.97 15.73
C VAL A 192 5.42 21.33 15.85
N CYS A 193 4.10 21.38 15.61
CA CYS A 193 3.35 22.63 15.53
C CYS A 193 2.45 22.91 16.74
N ASN A 194 2.48 22.07 17.77
CA ASN A 194 1.67 22.19 18.99
C ASN A 194 0.14 22.10 18.79
N PHE A 195 -0.32 21.76 17.58
CA PHE A 195 -1.74 21.60 17.28
C PHE A 195 -2.36 20.49 18.12
N ASP A 196 -3.53 20.78 18.70
CA ASP A 196 -4.29 19.92 19.59
C ASP A 196 -5.72 19.81 19.01
N PHE A 197 -6.07 18.61 18.55
CA PHE A 197 -7.36 18.38 17.89
C PHE A 197 -8.53 18.56 18.85
N SER A 198 -8.40 18.12 20.10
CA SER A 198 -9.45 18.29 21.11
C SER A 198 -9.66 19.76 21.46
N ALA A 199 -8.58 20.53 21.60
CA ALA A 199 -8.69 21.96 21.89
C ALA A 199 -9.29 22.76 20.72
N TYR A 200 -9.01 22.37 19.47
CA TYR A 200 -9.49 23.09 18.29
C TYR A 200 -10.89 22.66 17.83
N TYR A 201 -11.18 21.35 17.84
CA TYR A 201 -12.43 20.78 17.31
C TYR A 201 -13.42 20.31 18.40
N GLY A 202 -13.05 20.37 19.69
CA GLY A 202 -13.87 19.82 20.77
C GLY A 202 -13.92 18.29 20.76
N ASP A 203 -15.05 17.71 21.16
CA ASP A 203 -15.21 16.26 21.40
C ASP A 203 -14.91 15.42 20.15
N ILE A 204 -15.25 15.92 18.96
CA ILE A 204 -14.97 15.20 17.70
C ILE A 204 -13.47 15.10 17.39
N GLY A 205 -12.64 15.91 18.05
CA GLY A 205 -11.18 15.87 17.97
C GLY A 205 -10.54 14.91 18.97
N GLU A 206 -11.32 14.31 19.88
CA GLU A 206 -10.78 13.48 20.96
C GLU A 206 -10.00 12.28 20.44
N GLY A 207 -8.78 12.11 20.98
CA GLY A 207 -7.90 10.99 20.63
C GLY A 207 -7.33 11.06 19.20
N ILE A 208 -7.69 12.06 18.39
CA ILE A 208 -7.18 12.24 17.04
C ILE A 208 -5.76 12.80 17.12
N ILE A 209 -4.79 11.95 16.84
CA ILE A 209 -3.39 12.30 16.63
C ILE A 209 -2.65 11.06 16.09
N ASP A 210 -1.68 11.25 15.22
CA ASP A 210 -0.84 10.18 14.69
C ASP A 210 0.35 9.92 15.61
N VAL A 211 0.76 8.66 15.71
CA VAL A 211 1.99 8.23 16.39
C VAL A 211 2.99 7.83 15.31
N HIS A 212 4.17 8.44 15.32
CA HIS A 212 5.19 8.29 14.31
C HIS A 212 6.51 7.80 14.91
N HIS A 213 7.21 6.90 14.21
CA HIS A 213 8.54 6.43 14.59
C HIS A 213 9.62 7.42 14.16
N THR A 214 10.43 7.88 15.10
CA THR A 214 11.55 8.80 14.84
C THR A 214 12.75 8.15 14.17
N LYS A 215 12.83 6.82 14.20
CA LYS A 215 13.79 6.01 13.45
C LYS A 215 13.03 5.10 12.49
N PRO A 216 13.42 5.06 11.20
CA PRO A 216 12.89 4.07 10.29
C PRO A 216 13.26 2.67 10.76
N ILE A 217 12.32 1.74 10.75
CA ILE A 217 12.49 0.42 11.35
C ILE A 217 13.41 -0.47 10.49
N HIS A 218 13.58 -0.18 9.19
CA HIS A 218 14.54 -0.80 8.28
C HIS A 218 15.99 -0.49 8.65
N THR A 219 16.21 0.57 9.42
CA THR A 219 17.54 0.93 9.95
C THR A 219 17.84 0.27 11.30
N MET A 220 16.88 -0.47 11.88
CA MET A 220 17.06 -1.16 13.16
C MET A 220 17.76 -2.50 12.99
N GLN A 221 18.54 -2.89 14.00
CA GLN A 221 19.21 -4.20 13.98
C GLN A 221 18.22 -5.34 14.23
N PRO A 222 18.46 -6.54 13.69
CA PRO A 222 17.65 -7.72 13.99
C PRO A 222 17.55 -7.95 15.52
N GLY A 223 16.32 -7.91 16.06
CA GLY A 223 16.05 -8.08 17.49
C GLY A 223 15.95 -6.77 18.30
N GLU A 224 16.22 -5.62 17.70
CA GLU A 224 16.00 -4.32 18.32
C GLU A 224 14.49 -4.05 18.45
N LYS A 225 14.03 -3.73 19.67
CA LYS A 225 12.61 -3.45 19.95
C LYS A 225 12.36 -1.94 19.94
N THR A 226 11.31 -1.51 19.26
CA THR A 226 10.82 -0.13 19.31
C THR A 226 10.47 0.26 20.75
N LYS A 227 11.12 1.30 21.26
CA LYS A 227 10.81 1.86 22.58
C LYS A 227 9.77 2.97 22.42
N ILE A 228 9.03 3.24 23.49
CA ILE A 228 8.10 4.37 23.52
C ILE A 228 8.85 5.71 23.30
N SER A 229 10.13 5.79 23.66
CA SER A 229 10.99 6.95 23.40
C SER A 229 11.25 7.19 21.91
N ASP A 230 11.08 6.17 21.07
CA ASP A 230 11.30 6.27 19.63
C ASP A 230 10.03 6.74 18.90
N LEU A 231 8.96 7.05 19.64
CA LEU A 231 7.67 7.48 19.13
C LEU A 231 7.42 8.95 19.43
N VAL A 232 6.84 9.66 18.47
CA VAL A 232 6.39 11.05 18.60
C VAL A 232 4.94 11.20 18.16
N LEU A 233 4.26 12.21 18.73
CA LEU A 233 2.89 12.56 18.35
C LEU A 233 2.89 13.66 17.29
N LEU A 234 2.18 13.44 16.19
CA LEU A 234 2.10 14.37 15.06
C LEU A 234 0.65 14.59 14.62
N CYS A 235 0.33 15.80 14.18
CA CYS A 235 -0.92 16.02 13.45
C CYS A 235 -0.80 15.50 12.01
N ALA A 236 -1.93 15.26 11.34
CA ALA A 236 -1.98 14.75 9.97
C ALA A 236 -1.11 15.58 9.00
N ASN A 237 -1.10 16.91 9.13
CA ASN A 237 -0.31 17.79 8.27
C ASN A 237 1.19 17.62 8.51
N CYS A 238 1.66 17.67 9.76
CA CYS A 238 3.09 17.52 10.07
C CYS A 238 3.58 16.10 9.74
N HIS A 239 2.75 15.09 9.98
CA HIS A 239 3.05 13.71 9.62
C HIS A 239 3.24 13.57 8.10
N ARG A 240 2.36 14.16 7.30
CA ARG A 240 2.49 14.19 5.83
C ARG A 240 3.75 14.94 5.37
N ILE A 241 4.12 16.05 6.02
CA ILE A 241 5.33 16.81 5.68
C ILE A 241 6.61 16.02 5.99
N ILE A 242 6.67 15.29 7.11
CA ILE A 242 7.83 14.42 7.42
C ILE A 242 8.08 13.41 6.29
N HIS A 243 7.00 12.81 5.77
CA HIS A 243 7.05 11.83 4.68
C HIS A 243 7.04 12.43 3.28
N SER A 244 7.14 13.75 3.14
CA SER A 244 6.99 14.42 1.82
C SER A 244 8.18 14.21 0.87
N ARG A 245 9.26 13.57 1.33
CA ARG A 245 10.48 13.32 0.57
C ARG A 245 10.98 11.90 0.81
N ARG A 246 11.71 11.36 -0.17
CA ARG A 246 12.33 10.02 -0.09
C ARG A 246 13.21 9.85 1.15
N LYS A 247 13.97 10.88 1.52
CA LYS A 247 14.61 10.94 2.84
C LYS A 247 13.67 11.70 3.77
N TRP A 248 13.17 11.04 4.80
CA TRP A 248 12.25 11.65 5.76
C TRP A 248 12.87 12.90 6.38
N LEU A 249 12.07 13.94 6.50
CA LEU A 249 12.45 15.10 7.30
C LEU A 249 12.37 14.73 8.77
N THR A 250 13.37 15.12 9.55
CA THR A 250 13.33 15.01 11.00
C THR A 250 12.27 15.96 11.57
N VAL A 251 11.80 15.63 12.78
CA VAL A 251 10.91 16.51 13.56
C VAL A 251 11.48 17.93 13.67
N GLU A 252 12.79 18.06 13.81
CA GLU A 252 13.48 19.35 13.94
C GLU A 252 13.49 20.12 12.61
N GLU A 253 13.77 19.46 11.49
CA GLU A 253 13.72 20.09 10.16
C GLU A 253 12.32 20.64 9.85
N VAL A 254 11.26 19.88 10.17
CA VAL A 254 9.89 20.36 9.97
C VAL A 254 9.55 21.50 10.92
N ARG A 255 10.01 21.44 12.18
CA ARG A 255 9.81 22.51 13.16
C ARG A 255 10.45 23.82 12.70
N LEU A 256 11.69 23.77 12.19
CA LEU A 256 12.40 24.94 11.65
C LEU A 256 11.73 25.51 10.39
N ALA A 257 11.02 24.67 9.62
CA ALA A 257 10.30 25.09 8.43
C ALA A 257 8.93 25.74 8.71
N LEU A 258 8.43 25.69 9.96
CA LEU A 258 7.17 26.33 10.32
C LEU A 258 7.25 27.84 10.14
N LYS A 259 6.55 28.33 9.14
CA LYS A 259 6.21 29.76 9.06
C LYS A 259 5.03 29.98 9.98
N LEU A 260 5.23 30.73 11.06
CA LEU A 260 4.13 31.21 11.89
C LEU A 260 3.21 32.03 10.98
N HIS A 261 2.11 31.45 10.55
CA HIS A 261 1.14 32.12 9.70
C HIS A 261 0.00 32.65 10.58
N GLU A 262 -0.15 33.98 10.60
CA GLU A 262 -1.42 34.61 10.90
C GLU A 262 -2.49 34.05 9.95
N TYR A 263 -3.65 33.78 10.55
CA TYR A 263 -4.86 33.25 9.93
C TYR A 263 -5.12 33.84 8.53
N ARG A 264 -5.22 32.99 7.50
CA ARG A 264 -5.73 33.37 6.18
C ARG A 264 -7.14 32.82 6.00
N PRO A 265 -8.14 33.66 5.68
CA PRO A 265 -9.52 33.21 5.51
C PRO A 265 -9.67 32.22 4.36
N MET A 266 -10.71 31.39 4.44
CA MET A 266 -11.06 30.35 3.47
C MET A 266 -11.04 30.89 2.04
N VAL A 267 -10.20 30.29 1.18
CA VAL A 267 -10.32 30.44 -0.26
C VAL A 267 -11.28 29.36 -0.73
N THR A 268 -12.49 29.76 -1.11
CA THR A 268 -13.39 28.92 -1.90
C THR A 268 -12.80 28.79 -3.30
N ILE A 269 -12.52 27.56 -3.72
CA ILE A 269 -12.17 27.25 -5.10
C ILE A 269 -13.52 27.00 -5.80
N GLU A 270 -13.97 27.98 -6.58
CA GLU A 270 -15.07 27.81 -7.54
C GLU A 270 -14.65 26.93 -8.72
#